data_AF-A0A6L9IVJ1-F1
#
_entry.id   AF-A0A6L9IVJ1-F1
#
_cell.length_a   1.000
_cell.length_b   1.000
_cell.length_c   1.000
_cell.angle_alpha   90.00
_cell.angle_beta   90.00
_cell.angle_gamma   90.00
#
_symmetry.space_group_name_H-M   'P 1'
#
loop_
_entity.id
_entity.type
_entity.pdbx_description
1 polymer ?
#
loop_
_entity_poly.entity_id
_entity_poly.type
_entity_poly.pdbx_seq_one_letter_code
_entity_poly.pdbx_strand_id
1 'polypeptide(L)' 'MVYCKCSHRSVIAMVTMHMLGYENVSALAGGLNAWTAAGYEVVSP' A
#
# COMPACT_ATOMS: atom_id res chain seq x y z
N MET A 1 0.39 6.22 -4.19
CA MET A 1 0.20 4.80 -3.83
C MET A 1 1.10 4.48 -2.65
N VAL A 2 0.56 3.90 -1.58
CA VAL A 2 1.29 3.51 -0.35
C VAL A 2 1.09 2.01 -0.09
N TYR A 3 2.14 1.31 0.31
CA TYR A 3 2.07 -0.12 0.61
C TYR A 3 2.95 -0.48 1.81
N CYS A 4 2.60 -1.57 2.48
CA CYS A 4 3.45 -2.20 3.48
C CYS A 4 3.37 -3.72 3.36
N LYS A 5 4.06 -4.47 4.23
CA LYS A 5 4.10 -5.94 4.17
C LYS A 5 2.71 -6.60 4.14
N CYS A 6 1.79 -6.16 5.01
CA CYS A 6 0.47 -6.78 5.21
C CYS A 6 -0.69 -5.76 5.16
N SER A 7 -0.56 -4.65 4.44
CA SER A 7 -1.54 -3.54 4.30
C SER A 7 -1.88 -2.69 5.55
N HIS A 8 -1.74 -3.18 6.78
CA HIS A 8 -2.15 -2.45 8.01
C HIS A 8 -1.62 -1.01 8.10
N ARG A 9 -0.30 -0.82 7.95
CA ARG A 9 0.30 0.52 8.03
C ARG A 9 -0.04 1.41 6.83
N SER A 10 -0.22 0.82 5.65
CA SER A 10 -0.53 1.58 4.44
C SER A 10 -1.96 2.13 4.46
N VAL A 11 -2.91 1.44 5.11
CA VAL A 11 -4.26 1.98 5.29
C VAL A 11 -4.25 3.19 6.23
N ILE A 12 -3.52 3.10 7.36
CA ILE A 12 -3.38 4.24 8.28
C ILE A 12 -2.77 5.44 7.55
N ALA A 13 -1.67 5.23 6.83
CA ALA A 13 -1.02 6.28 6.06
C ALA A 13 -1.94 6.86 4.97
N MET A 14 -2.70 6.02 4.27
CA MET A 14 -3.67 6.45 3.26
C MET A 14 -4.75 7.35 3.87
N VAL A 15 -5.33 6.96 5.01
CA VAL A 15 -6.34 7.75 5.73
C VAL A 15 -5.75 9.09 6.18
N THR A 16 -4.53 9.10 6.74
CA THR A 16 -3.84 10.33 7.13
C THR A 16 -3.62 11.24 5.92
N MET A 17 -3.21 10.70 4.77
CA MET A 17 -3.01 11.50 3.56
C MET A 17 -4.32 12.08 3.03
N HIS A 18 -5.42 11.32 3.06
CA HIS A 18 -6.75 11.86 2.74
C HIS A 18 -7.14 13.02 3.67
N MET A 19 -6.88 12.89 4.97
CA MET A 19 -7.14 13.98 5.94
C MET A 19 -6.28 15.22 5.68
N LEU A 20 -5.10 15.05 5.09
CA LEU A 20 -4.20 16.15 4.71
C LEU A 20 -4.57 16.78 3.34
N GLY A 21 -5.65 16.34 2.71
CA GLY A 21 -6.13 16.90 1.43
C GLY A 21 -5.53 16.24 0.20
N TYR A 22 -4.84 15.11 0.33
CA TYR A 22 -4.38 14.35 -0.83
C TYR A 22 -5.53 13.53 -1.40
N GLU A 23 -6.01 13.89 -2.59
CA GLU A 23 -7.18 13.24 -3.21
C GLU A 23 -6.82 11.91 -3.91
N ASN A 24 -5.60 11.79 -4.43
CA ASN A 24 -5.18 10.64 -5.23
C ASN A 24 -4.27 9.67 -4.45
N VAL A 25 -4.80 9.11 -3.36
CA VAL A 25 -4.07 8.16 -2.51
C VAL A 25 -4.79 6.81 -2.43
N SER A 26 -4.05 5.76 -2.78
CA SER A 26 -4.48 4.38 -2.74
C SER A 26 -3.50 3.52 -1.94
N ALA A 27 -4.03 2.54 -1.21
CA ALA A 27 -3.26 1.53 -0.49
C ALA A 27 -3.31 0.18 -1.22
N LEU A 28 -2.18 -0.54 -1.27
CA LEU A 28 -2.13 -1.88 -1.85
C LEU A 28 -2.87 -2.89 -0.94
N ALA A 29 -3.98 -3.44 -1.43
CA ALA A 29 -4.75 -4.46 -0.72
C ALA A 29 -3.87 -5.69 -0.41
N GLY A 30 -3.86 -6.12 0.85
CA GLY A 30 -3.03 -7.24 1.32
C GLY A 30 -1.52 -6.99 1.37
N GLY A 31 -1.04 -5.83 0.89
CA GLY A 31 0.37 -5.46 0.93
C GLY A 31 1.25 -6.30 0.00
N LEU A 32 2.57 -6.25 0.26
CA LEU A 32 3.54 -7.03 -0.52
C LEU A 32 3.29 -8.54 -0.44
N ASN A 33 2.76 -9.06 0.66
CA ASN A 33 2.43 -10.48 0.76
C ASN A 33 1.38 -10.90 -0.29
N ALA A 34 0.33 -10.10 -0.48
CA ALA A 34 -0.68 -10.38 -1.49
C ALA A 34 -0.14 -10.18 -2.91
N TRP A 35 0.75 -9.21 -3.10
CA TRP A 35 1.46 -9.00 -4.36
C TRP A 35 2.29 -10.22 -4.77
N THR A 36 3.12 -10.73 -3.85
CA THR A 36 3.92 -11.93 -4.10
C THR A 36 3.06 -13.19 -4.21
N ALA A 37 1.97 -13.29 -3.44
CA ALA A 37 1.04 -14.43 -3.54
C ALA A 37 0.29 -14.47 -4.88
N ALA A 38 0.08 -13.31 -5.52
CA ALA A 38 -0.46 -13.21 -6.86
C ALA A 38 0.59 -13.51 -7.96
N GLY A 39 1.84 -13.83 -7.59
CA GLY A 39 2.90 -14.20 -8.53
C GLY A 39 3.63 -13.03 -9.16
N TYR A 40 3.43 -11.80 -8.66
CA TYR A 40 4.14 -10.64 -9.17
C TYR A 40 5.56 -10.53 -8.59
N GLU A 41 6.49 -10.05 -9.41
CA GLU A 41 7.87 -9.83 -9.00
C GLU A 41 8.01 -8.58 -8.10
N VAL A 42 8.97 -8.64 -7.19
CA VAL A 42 9.41 -7.51 -6.38
C VAL A 42 10.84 -7.20 -6.80
N VAL A 43 11.04 -6.04 -7.41
CA VAL A 43 12.37 -5.58 -7.82
C VAL A 43 12.92 -4.69 -6.71
N SER A 44 14.04 -5.11 -6.11
CA SER A 44 14.86 -4.26 -5.26
C SER A 44 15.96 -3.59 -6.10
N PRO A 45 16.25 -2.29 -5.88
CA PRO A 45 17.35 -1.60 -6.56
C PRO A 45 18.72 -2.22 -6.24
#